data_AF-A0A377M214-F1
#
_entry.id   AF-A0A377M214-F1
#
_cell.length_a   1.000
_cell.length_b   1.000
_cell.length_c   1.000
_cell.angle_alpha   90.00
_cell.angle_beta   90.00
_cell.angle_gamma   90.00
#
_symmetry.space_group_name_H-M   'P 1'
#
loop_
_entity.id
_entity.type
_entity.pdbx_description
1 polymer ?
#
loop_
_entity_poly.entity_id
_entity_poly.type
_entity_poly.pdbx_seq_one_letter_code
_entity_poly.pdbx_strand_id
1 'polypeptide(L)'
;MVWYGGWVELVVTGPVSSGALTPGPIGAVTLQGSDGIYRDGLTVQLTGGTINALACTITTPQLTFPIGDISAAAFGSVVGTTPAVAQNTQNLGLNCSAGTNIRFP
;
A
#
# COMPACT_ATOMS: atom_id res chain seq x y z
N MET A 1 24.05 27.78 -26.12
CA MET A 1 23.58 27.35 -24.79
C MET A 1 22.89 26.02 -24.98
N VAL A 2 23.53 24.92 -24.56
CA VAL A 2 22.96 23.57 -24.73
C VAL A 2 22.16 23.27 -23.46
N TRP A 3 20.86 23.00 -23.61
CA TRP A 3 19.99 22.63 -22.50
C TRP A 3 20.00 21.11 -22.36
N TYR A 4 20.31 20.59 -21.16
CA TYR A 4 20.58 19.16 -20.91
C TYR A 4 19.35 18.32 -20.57
N GLY A 5 18.13 18.85 -20.77
CA GLY A 5 16.91 18.15 -20.38
C GLY A 5 16.40 18.55 -19.01
N GLY A 6 15.12 18.29 -18.76
CA GLY A 6 14.47 18.38 -17.46
C GLY A 6 14.08 16.98 -17.00
N TRP A 7 13.94 16.78 -15.69
CA TRP A 7 13.43 15.53 -15.13
C TRP A 7 12.01 15.73 -14.59
N VAL A 8 11.27 14.63 -14.51
CA VAL A 8 9.92 14.59 -13.93
C VAL A 8 10.01 13.83 -12.61
N GLU A 9 9.32 14.35 -11.59
CA GLU A 9 9.23 13.73 -10.27
C GLU A 9 7.76 13.57 -9.85
N LEU A 10 7.44 12.44 -9.24
CA LEU A 10 6.14 12.18 -8.62
C LEU A 10 6.25 12.52 -7.13
N VAL A 11 5.45 13.49 -6.68
CA VAL A 11 5.42 13.92 -5.28
C VAL A 11 4.09 13.53 -4.65
N VAL A 12 4.15 12.85 -3.51
CA VAL A 12 2.96 12.45 -2.75
C VAL A 12 2.47 13.63 -1.90
N THR A 13 1.23 14.07 -2.12
CA THR A 13 0.63 15.23 -1.43
C THR A 13 -0.49 14.86 -0.45
N GLY A 14 -0.86 13.58 -0.35
CA GLY A 14 -1.95 13.10 0.51
C GLY A 14 -2.07 11.56 0.50
N PRO A 15 -3.19 11.01 1.02
CA PRO A 15 -3.47 9.57 0.97
C PRO A 15 -3.43 9.05 -0.47
N VAL A 16 -2.76 7.92 -0.69
CA VAL A 16 -2.56 7.33 -2.02
C VAL A 16 -3.21 5.95 -2.07
N SER A 17 -3.89 5.67 -3.18
CA SER A 17 -4.40 4.33 -3.51
C SER A 17 -3.52 3.68 -4.58
N SER A 18 -3.36 2.35 -4.51
CA SER A 18 -2.69 1.60 -5.57
C SER A 18 -3.47 1.71 -6.88
N GLY A 19 -2.74 1.78 -8.00
CA GLY A 19 -3.35 1.91 -9.32
C GLY A 19 -2.33 2.08 -10.43
N ALA A 20 -2.79 2.08 -11.68
CA ALA A 20 -1.97 2.38 -12.84
C ALA A 20 -2.04 3.88 -13.16
N LEU A 21 -0.91 4.47 -13.52
CA LEU A 21 -0.87 5.81 -14.10
C LEU A 21 -1.38 5.74 -15.54
N THR A 22 -2.30 6.64 -15.88
CA THR A 22 -2.83 6.74 -17.23
C THR A 22 -1.76 7.31 -18.17
N PRO A 23 -1.41 6.62 -19.28
CA PRO A 23 -0.48 7.16 -20.26
C PRO A 23 -1.01 8.44 -20.91
N GLY A 24 -0.12 9.38 -21.22
CA GLY A 24 -0.47 10.63 -21.91
C GLY A 24 0.50 11.78 -21.65
N PRO A 25 0.25 12.95 -22.26
CA PRO A 25 1.10 14.12 -22.11
C PRO A 25 0.97 14.68 -20.70
N ILE A 26 2.11 14.86 -20.03
CA ILE A 26 2.17 15.41 -18.65
C ILE A 26 2.77 16.80 -18.60
N GLY A 27 3.32 17.29 -19.70
CA GLY A 27 3.84 18.65 -19.82
C GLY A 27 4.49 18.89 -21.16
N ALA A 28 4.80 20.15 -21.46
CA ALA A 28 5.57 20.53 -22.63
C ALA A 28 6.60 21.59 -22.27
N VAL A 29 7.78 21.48 -22.85
CA VAL A 29 8.79 22.54 -22.84
C VAL A 29 8.43 23.52 -23.96
N THR A 30 8.13 24.75 -23.59
CA THR A 30 7.84 25.82 -24.54
C THR A 30 9.12 26.55 -24.92
N LEU A 31 9.29 26.84 -26.21
CA LEU A 31 10.35 27.67 -26.74
C LEU A 31 9.76 29.03 -27.13
N GLN A 32 10.44 30.11 -26.77
CA GLN A 32 10.06 31.44 -27.18
C GLN A 32 10.71 31.78 -28.52
N GLY A 33 9.90 32.14 -29.51
CA GLY A 33 10.38 32.70 -30.77
C GLY A 33 10.93 34.10 -30.60
N SER A 34 11.67 34.57 -31.60
CA SER A 34 12.14 35.97 -31.66
C SER A 34 11.01 36.99 -31.80
N ASP A 35 9.82 36.54 -32.17
CA ASP A 35 8.55 37.27 -32.15
C ASP A 35 7.96 37.40 -30.74
N GLY A 36 8.59 36.82 -29.72
CA GLY A 36 8.12 36.77 -28.34
C GLY A 36 7.05 35.71 -28.08
N ILE A 37 6.66 34.93 -29.10
CA ILE A 37 5.59 33.94 -29.01
C ILE A 37 6.14 32.61 -28.49
N TYR A 38 5.50 32.05 -27.46
CA TYR A 38 5.81 30.72 -26.96
C TYR A 38 5.15 29.64 -27.81
N ARG A 39 5.91 28.60 -28.16
CA ARG A 39 5.43 27.44 -28.92
C ARG A 39 5.92 26.17 -28.24
N ASP A 40 5.13 25.10 -28.31
CA ASP A 40 5.54 23.81 -27.77
C ASP A 40 6.71 23.26 -28.58
N GLY A 41 7.84 23.05 -27.90
CA GLY A 41 9.05 22.47 -28.49
C GLY A 41 9.14 20.98 -28.23
N LEU A 42 8.96 20.56 -26.98
CA LEU A 42 9.08 19.15 -26.58
C LEU A 42 7.98 18.77 -25.60
N THR A 43 7.09 17.87 -26.01
CA THR A 43 6.07 17.30 -25.13
C THR A 43 6.64 16.10 -24.37
N VAL A 44 6.48 16.10 -23.05
CA VAL A 44 6.83 14.99 -22.18
C VAL A 44 5.63 14.05 -22.06
N GLN A 45 5.85 12.79 -22.42
CA GLN A 45 4.82 11.75 -22.41
C GLN A 45 5.08 10.78 -21.26
N LEU A 46 4.06 10.55 -20.45
CA LEU A 46 4.04 9.43 -19.52
C LEU A 46 3.60 8.19 -20.28
N THR A 47 4.46 7.18 -20.33
CA THR A 47 4.18 5.91 -21.02
C THR A 47 3.36 4.95 -20.16
N GLY A 48 3.26 5.23 -18.86
CA GLY A 48 2.55 4.45 -17.87
C GLY A 48 3.35 4.32 -16.58
N GLY A 49 2.86 3.49 -15.67
CA GLY A 49 3.50 3.21 -14.39
C GLY A 49 2.49 2.64 -13.40
N THR A 50 2.96 2.06 -12.32
CA THR A 50 2.10 1.56 -11.24
C THR A 50 2.47 2.23 -9.93
N ILE A 51 1.46 2.65 -9.20
CA ILE A 51 1.57 3.12 -7.82
C ILE A 51 1.18 1.96 -6.92
N ASN A 52 2.07 1.60 -6.01
CA ASN A 52 1.81 0.59 -5.00
C ASN A 52 1.77 1.26 -3.62
N ALA A 53 0.56 1.49 -3.11
CA ALA A 53 0.32 1.99 -1.77
C ALA A 53 0.14 0.81 -0.82
N LEU A 54 0.93 0.78 0.26
CA LEU A 54 0.84 -0.25 1.28
C LEU A 54 -0.46 -0.05 2.08
N ALA A 55 -1.40 -0.98 1.94
CA ALA A 55 -2.73 -0.84 2.54
C ALA A 55 -2.73 -1.10 4.06
N CYS A 56 -1.96 -2.09 4.52
CA CYS A 56 -1.77 -2.41 5.94
C CYS A 56 -0.35 -2.91 6.22
N THR A 57 0.15 -2.63 7.41
CA THR A 57 1.35 -3.27 7.97
C THR A 57 1.00 -3.98 9.28
N ILE A 58 1.66 -5.12 9.50
CA ILE A 58 1.56 -5.84 10.77
C ILE A 58 2.44 -5.10 11.79
N THR A 59 1.85 -4.75 12.93
CA THR A 59 2.55 -4.12 14.06
C THR A 59 2.91 -5.11 15.16
N THR A 60 2.24 -6.27 15.20
CA THR A 60 2.58 -7.40 16.07
C THR A 60 3.32 -8.48 15.26
N PRO A 61 4.66 -8.43 15.18
CA PRO A 61 5.44 -9.29 14.30
C PRO A 61 5.40 -10.77 14.70
N GLN A 62 5.06 -11.05 15.96
CA GLN A 62 4.93 -12.41 16.48
C GLN A 62 3.70 -12.49 17.39
N LEU A 63 2.89 -13.52 17.17
CA LEU A 63 1.84 -13.95 18.08
C LEU A 63 2.21 -15.32 18.62
N THR A 64 2.27 -15.43 19.94
CA THR A 64 2.51 -16.72 20.62
C THR A 64 1.23 -17.10 21.34
N PHE A 65 0.77 -18.33 21.16
CA PHE A 65 -0.47 -18.84 21.77
C PHE A 65 -0.12 -19.96 22.75
N PRO A 66 0.48 -19.65 23.91
CA PRO A 66 0.74 -20.68 24.91
C PRO A 66 -0.59 -21.14 25.52
N ILE A 67 -0.90 -22.42 25.35
CA ILE A 67 -2.11 -23.05 25.89
C ILE A 67 -1.86 -23.72 27.25
N GLY A 68 -0.58 -23.88 27.61
CA GLY A 68 -0.15 -24.54 28.85
C GLY A 68 -0.47 -26.04 28.88
N ASP A 69 -0.35 -26.62 30.08
CA ASP A 69 -0.74 -28.01 30.34
C ASP A 69 -2.24 -28.08 30.61
N ILE A 70 -2.94 -28.97 29.88
CA ILE A 70 -4.37 -29.18 30.02
C ILE A 70 -4.61 -30.60 30.52
N SER A 71 -5.30 -30.71 31.66
CA SER A 71 -5.69 -32.01 32.21
C SER A 71 -6.54 -32.80 31.21
N ALA A 72 -6.27 -34.11 31.07
CA ALA A 72 -7.06 -35.02 30.24
C ALA A 72 -8.56 -34.99 30.60
N ALA A 73 -8.89 -34.73 31.87
CA ALA A 73 -10.27 -34.62 32.34
C ALA A 73 -11.02 -33.38 31.81
N ALA A 74 -10.30 -32.38 31.29
CA ALA A 74 -10.91 -31.19 30.67
C ALA A 74 -11.33 -31.45 29.21
N PHE A 75 -10.84 -32.52 28.59
CA PHE A 75 -11.31 -32.97 27.29
C PHE A 75 -12.60 -33.78 27.48
N GLY A 76 -13.67 -33.38 26.79
CA GLY A 76 -14.94 -34.08 26.86
C GLY A 76 -14.86 -35.48 26.25
N SER A 77 -15.91 -36.27 26.42
CA SER A 77 -16.04 -37.61 25.83
C SER A 77 -16.39 -37.59 24.33
N VAL A 78 -16.53 -36.40 23.73
CA VAL A 78 -16.92 -36.21 22.33
C VAL A 78 -15.75 -35.63 21.53
N VAL A 79 -15.37 -36.33 20.46
CA VAL A 79 -14.32 -35.87 19.54
C VAL A 79 -14.70 -34.52 18.92
N GLY A 80 -13.76 -33.58 18.90
CA GLY A 80 -13.96 -32.23 18.37
C GLY A 80 -14.36 -31.18 19.42
N THR A 81 -14.51 -31.57 20.69
CA THR A 81 -14.71 -30.59 21.77
C THR A 81 -13.40 -29.93 22.18
N THR A 82 -13.37 -28.60 22.13
CA THR A 82 -12.27 -27.80 22.68
C THR A 82 -12.56 -27.50 24.16
N PRO A 83 -11.64 -27.82 25.08
CA PRO A 83 -11.80 -27.48 26.48
C PRO A 83 -11.94 -25.96 26.64
N ALA A 84 -12.91 -25.49 27.43
CA ALA A 84 -13.12 -24.05 27.65
C ALA A 84 -11.87 -23.35 28.23
N VAL A 85 -11.04 -24.10 28.96
CA VAL A 85 -9.80 -23.62 29.58
C VAL A 85 -8.65 -23.48 28.56
N ALA A 86 -8.82 -24.00 27.33
CA ALA A 86 -7.81 -24.01 26.27
C ALA A 86 -7.91 -22.80 25.32
N GLN A 87 -8.63 -21.74 25.69
CA GLN A 87 -8.79 -20.57 24.82
C GLN A 87 -7.76 -19.50 25.14
N ASN A 88 -6.94 -19.18 24.14
CA ASN A 88 -5.98 -18.09 24.20
C ASN A 88 -6.25 -17.14 23.02
N THR A 89 -6.73 -15.93 23.34
CA THR A 89 -6.98 -14.88 22.35
C THR A 89 -5.78 -13.95 22.30
N GLN A 90 -5.14 -13.85 21.14
CA GLN A 90 -4.07 -12.91 20.91
C GLN A 90 -4.52 -11.79 19.98
N ASN A 91 -4.15 -10.56 20.31
CA ASN A 91 -4.50 -9.41 19.50
C ASN A 91 -3.49 -9.26 18.36
N LEU A 92 -3.98 -9.32 17.12
CA LEU A 92 -3.21 -8.97 15.93
C LEU A 92 -3.29 -7.46 15.73
N GLY A 93 -2.17 -6.76 15.91
CA GLY A 93 -2.06 -5.34 15.63
C GLY A 93 -1.84 -5.09 14.14
N LEU A 94 -2.74 -4.33 13.52
CA LEU A 94 -2.62 -3.86 12.14
C LEU A 94 -2.61 -2.33 12.11
N ASN A 95 -1.70 -1.75 11.33
CA ASN A 95 -1.73 -0.34 11.00
C ASN A 95 -2.11 -0.21 9.52
N CYS A 96 -3.32 0.28 9.25
CA CYS A 96 -3.87 0.35 7.92
C CYS A 96 -4.18 1.78 7.50
N SER A 97 -4.01 2.04 6.20
CA SER A 97 -4.46 3.27 5.56
C SER A 97 -5.98 3.41 5.67
N ALA A 98 -6.47 4.63 5.85
CA ALA A 98 -7.91 4.90 5.99
C ALA A 98 -8.71 4.31 4.80
N GLY A 99 -9.81 3.61 5.08
CA GLY A 99 -10.65 2.98 4.05
C GLY A 99 -10.19 1.61 3.57
N THR A 100 -9.13 1.03 4.16
CA THR A 100 -8.70 -0.33 3.82
C THR A 100 -9.72 -1.37 4.31
N ASN A 101 -10.24 -2.19 3.39
CA ASN A 101 -11.09 -3.32 3.73
C ASN A 101 -10.23 -4.46 4.29
N ILE A 102 -10.29 -4.68 5.61
CA ILE A 102 -9.64 -5.79 6.28
C ILE A 102 -10.63 -6.95 6.34
N ARG A 103 -10.28 -8.10 5.75
CA ARG A 103 -11.08 -9.32 5.88
C ARG A 103 -10.46 -10.19 6.97
N PHE A 104 -11.14 -10.29 8.11
CA PHE A 104 -10.84 -11.33 9.10
C PHE A 104 -11.49 -12.64 8.61
N PRO A 105 -10.74 -13.74 8.49
CA PRO A 105 -11.29 -15.07 8.22
C PRO A 105 -12.09 -15.61 9.41
#